data_AF-A0A3D4JVB7-F1
#
_entry.id   AF-A0A3D4JVB7-F1
#
_cell.length_a   1.000
_cell.length_b   1.000
_cell.length_c   1.000
_cell.angle_alpha   90.00
_cell.angle_beta   90.00
_cell.angle_gamma   90.00
#
_symmetry.space_group_name_H-M   'P 1'
#
loop_
_entity.id
_entity.type
_entity.pdbx_description
1 polymer ?
#
loop_
_entity_poly.entity_id
_entity_poly.type
_entity_poly.pdbx_seq_one_letter_code
_entity_poly.pdbx_strand_id
1 'polypeptide(L)'
;MKNYFKKVKSIFPALLVSILISTLVCFFLRYFIELKAEIDLKLVNWEFVIPLFIAVISVILMRNKFRVLQFENKEKDNFFYIFICLALIFSLIIISQMFFTKYFYKSIRVNDVSEIKFDRAISEYEINKLYVDQKQGKGDFQTKTVGRNGEKMQMQVFFIAPLFKDSASAKAISKVWYSEIKDTTISYSLSDKKKNAAAKKFIQHTIDYFEKKNFSKEHHFEKVFQSDEKETFDKLIMNHDKSALILKPVSNETKNADYFLYLYFKILAVGLIIILFSLIFIP
;
A
#
# COMPACT_ATOMS: atom_id res chain seq x y z
N MET A 1 -34.68 24.40 0.92
CA MET A 1 -35.55 23.20 0.83
C MET A 1 -36.36 23.12 -0.47
N LYS A 2 -36.96 24.20 -0.98
CA LYS A 2 -37.51 24.21 -2.35
C LYS A 2 -36.40 23.74 -3.32
N ASN A 3 -36.71 22.78 -4.18
CA ASN A 3 -35.80 22.12 -5.13
C ASN A 3 -34.76 21.10 -4.57
N TYR A 4 -34.71 20.82 -3.26
CA TYR A 4 -33.78 19.81 -2.70
C TYR A 4 -33.94 18.44 -3.36
N PHE A 5 -35.18 17.95 -3.48
CA PHE A 5 -35.47 16.66 -4.13
C PHE A 5 -35.03 16.62 -5.60
N LYS A 6 -35.12 17.75 -6.33
CA LYS A 6 -34.64 17.83 -7.72
C LYS A 6 -33.12 17.71 -7.80
N LYS A 7 -32.40 18.37 -6.88
CA LYS A 7 -30.93 18.30 -6.76
C LYS A 7 -30.49 16.86 -6.44
N VAL A 8 -31.08 16.24 -5.42
CA VAL A 8 -30.79 14.85 -5.03
C VAL A 8 -31.07 13.88 -6.18
N LYS A 9 -32.25 13.97 -6.83
CA LYS A 9 -32.62 13.08 -7.95
C LYS A 9 -31.69 13.20 -9.14
N SER A 10 -31.12 14.37 -9.39
CA SER A 10 -30.16 14.58 -10.49
C SER A 10 -28.78 14.02 -10.18
N ILE A 11 -28.27 14.26 -8.97
CA ILE A 11 -26.86 14.05 -8.66
C ILE A 11 -26.60 12.67 -8.04
N PHE A 12 -27.47 12.23 -7.13
CA PHE A 12 -27.24 11.03 -6.35
C PHE A 12 -27.17 9.76 -7.21
N PRO A 13 -28.07 9.52 -8.19
CA PRO A 13 -27.93 8.36 -9.08
C PRO A 13 -26.66 8.42 -9.92
N ALA A 14 -26.30 9.60 -10.42
CA ALA A 14 -25.08 9.78 -11.20
C ALA A 14 -23.82 9.48 -10.37
N LEU A 15 -23.81 9.89 -9.09
CA LEU A 15 -22.70 9.62 -8.17
C LEU A 15 -22.55 8.13 -7.89
N LEU A 16 -23.64 7.44 -7.57
CA LEU A 16 -23.60 6.00 -7.31
C LEU A 16 -23.14 5.21 -8.53
N VAL A 17 -23.67 5.54 -9.71
CA VAL A 17 -23.24 4.93 -10.98
C VAL A 17 -21.76 5.20 -11.23
N SER A 18 -21.30 6.43 -11.00
CA SER A 18 -19.90 6.82 -11.16
C SER A 18 -18.97 6.06 -10.22
N ILE A 19 -19.33 5.94 -8.93
CA ILE A 19 -18.60 5.13 -7.95
C ILE A 19 -18.52 3.68 -8.43
N LEU A 20 -19.65 3.09 -8.80
CA LEU A 20 -19.71 1.69 -9.22
C LEU A 20 -18.88 1.42 -10.46
N ILE A 21 -19.02 2.24 -11.52
CA ILE A 21 -18.23 2.12 -12.74
C ILE A 21 -16.75 2.32 -12.45
N SER A 22 -16.37 3.32 -11.65
CA SER A 22 -14.96 3.59 -11.32
C SER A 22 -14.30 2.41 -10.60
N THR A 23 -14.99 1.88 -9.59
CA THR A 23 -14.52 0.72 -8.83
C THR A 23 -14.38 -0.51 -9.73
N LEU A 24 -15.39 -0.79 -10.57
CA LEU A 24 -15.34 -1.92 -11.50
C LEU A 24 -14.24 -1.76 -12.55
N VAL A 25 -14.10 -0.57 -13.14
CA VAL A 25 -13.04 -0.30 -14.13
C VAL A 25 -11.67 -0.52 -13.52
N CYS A 26 -11.41 0.02 -12.32
CA CYS A 26 -10.12 -0.16 -11.65
C CYS A 26 -9.86 -1.64 -11.33
N PHE A 27 -10.88 -2.35 -10.84
CA PHE A 27 -10.84 -3.78 -10.57
C PHE A 27 -10.49 -4.60 -11.82
N PHE A 28 -11.21 -4.40 -12.92
CA PHE A 28 -10.96 -5.13 -14.17
C PHE A 28 -9.60 -4.78 -14.75
N LEU A 29 -9.19 -3.51 -14.71
CA LEU A 29 -7.87 -3.07 -15.17
C LEU A 29 -6.77 -3.83 -14.41
N ARG A 30 -6.89 -3.93 -13.09
CA ARG A 30 -5.93 -4.68 -12.27
C ARG A 30 -5.96 -6.18 -12.53
N TYR A 31 -7.14 -6.76 -12.62
CA TYR A 31 -7.31 -8.16 -12.96
C TYR A 31 -6.64 -8.49 -14.31
N PHE A 32 -6.87 -7.68 -15.35
CA PHE A 32 -6.28 -7.92 -16.67
C PHE A 32 -4.77 -7.70 -16.69
N ILE A 33 -4.26 -6.66 -16.03
CA ILE A 33 -2.83 -6.31 -16.07
C ILE A 33 -2.01 -7.26 -15.19
N GLU A 34 -2.39 -7.45 -13.93
CA GLU A 34 -1.59 -8.25 -12.98
C GLU A 34 -1.80 -9.74 -13.16
N LEU A 35 -3.06 -10.20 -13.25
CA LEU A 35 -3.37 -11.65 -13.23
C LEU A 35 -3.37 -12.28 -14.61
N LYS A 36 -3.82 -11.56 -15.65
CA LYS A 36 -3.90 -12.12 -17.01
C LYS A 36 -2.68 -11.80 -17.88
N ALA A 37 -2.23 -10.55 -17.88
CA ALA A 37 -1.08 -10.10 -18.67
C ALA A 37 0.24 -10.29 -17.93
N GLU A 38 0.20 -10.63 -16.64
CA GLU A 38 1.39 -10.89 -15.83
C GLU A 38 2.38 -9.71 -15.84
N ILE A 39 1.88 -8.49 -15.75
CA ILE A 39 2.69 -7.27 -15.65
C ILE A 39 2.61 -6.76 -14.22
N ASP A 40 3.74 -6.81 -13.51
CA ASP A 40 3.85 -6.32 -12.14
C ASP A 40 4.11 -4.80 -12.16
N LEU A 41 3.06 -4.01 -12.01
CA LEU A 41 3.20 -2.57 -11.82
C LEU A 41 3.58 -2.25 -10.37
N LYS A 42 4.27 -1.12 -10.18
CA LYS A 42 4.57 -0.63 -8.82
C LYS A 42 3.28 -0.43 -8.03
N LEU A 43 3.29 -0.81 -6.76
CA LEU A 43 2.14 -0.69 -5.86
C LEU A 43 1.59 0.76 -5.80
N VAL A 44 2.47 1.76 -5.82
CA VAL A 44 2.10 3.20 -5.89
C VAL A 44 1.19 3.53 -7.08
N ASN A 45 1.32 2.81 -8.20
CA ASN A 45 0.47 3.03 -9.37
C ASN A 45 -0.95 2.57 -9.09
N TRP A 46 -1.12 1.42 -8.42
CA TRP A 46 -2.42 0.87 -8.06
C TRP A 46 -3.07 1.57 -6.87
N GLU A 47 -2.27 2.03 -5.92
CA GLU A 47 -2.78 2.65 -4.69
C GLU A 47 -3.02 4.14 -4.83
N PHE A 48 -2.43 4.81 -5.82
CA PHE A 48 -2.52 6.27 -5.93
C PHE A 48 -2.76 6.76 -7.35
N VAL A 49 -1.85 6.45 -8.29
CA VAL A 49 -1.85 7.09 -9.62
C VAL A 49 -3.11 6.72 -10.42
N ILE A 50 -3.38 5.42 -10.60
CA ILE A 50 -4.53 4.92 -11.35
C ILE A 50 -5.85 5.32 -10.68
N PRO A 51 -6.04 5.12 -9.36
CA PRO A 51 -7.24 5.60 -8.68
C PRO A 51 -7.51 7.10 -8.88
N LEU A 52 -6.47 7.93 -8.85
CA LEU A 52 -6.61 9.38 -9.04
C LEU A 52 -7.09 9.71 -10.45
N PHE A 53 -6.47 9.12 -11.48
CA PHE A 53 -6.89 9.32 -12.86
C PHE A 53 -8.34 8.90 -13.10
N ILE A 54 -8.72 7.71 -12.59
CA ILE A 54 -10.10 7.21 -12.72
C ILE A 54 -11.07 8.14 -12.00
N ALA A 55 -10.76 8.55 -10.76
CA ALA A 55 -11.62 9.44 -9.99
C ALA A 55 -11.83 10.80 -10.69
N VAL A 56 -10.77 11.39 -11.25
CA VAL A 56 -10.86 12.65 -12.02
C VAL A 56 -11.74 12.49 -13.25
N ILE A 57 -11.54 11.45 -14.05
CA ILE A 57 -12.34 11.17 -15.25
C ILE A 57 -13.81 11.01 -14.87
N SER A 58 -14.09 10.23 -13.83
CA SER A 58 -15.43 9.96 -13.35
C SER A 58 -16.19 11.21 -12.90
N VAL A 59 -15.50 12.15 -12.23
CA VAL A 59 -16.10 13.43 -11.85
C VAL A 59 -16.31 14.35 -13.08
N ILE A 60 -15.40 14.33 -14.06
CA ILE A 60 -15.57 15.08 -15.32
C ILE A 60 -16.80 14.58 -16.09
N LEU A 61 -17.02 13.28 -16.17
CA LEU A 61 -18.21 12.69 -16.81
C LEU A 61 -19.50 13.09 -16.09
N MET A 62 -19.46 13.20 -14.76
CA MET A 62 -20.58 13.69 -13.96
C MET A 62 -20.79 15.21 -14.04
N ARG A 63 -19.82 15.99 -14.56
CA ARG A 63 -19.84 17.46 -14.53
C ARG A 63 -21.13 18.05 -15.12
N ASN A 64 -21.66 17.42 -16.17
CA ASN A 64 -22.90 17.86 -16.81
C ASN A 64 -24.12 17.79 -15.88
N LYS A 65 -24.12 16.88 -14.89
CA LYS A 65 -25.19 16.76 -13.88
C LYS A 65 -25.09 17.80 -12.77
N PHE A 66 -23.91 18.39 -12.55
CA PHE A 66 -23.73 19.53 -11.63
C PHE A 66 -24.26 20.85 -12.17
N ARG A 67 -24.64 20.93 -13.45
CA ARG A 67 -25.29 22.14 -14.00
C ARG A 67 -26.60 22.50 -13.28
N VAL A 68 -27.25 21.52 -12.64
CA VAL A 68 -28.46 21.74 -11.82
C VAL A 68 -28.16 22.53 -10.53
N LEU A 69 -26.89 22.61 -10.12
CA LEU A 69 -26.42 23.36 -8.95
C LEU A 69 -26.03 24.80 -9.28
N GLN A 70 -26.28 25.30 -10.51
CA GLN A 70 -25.90 26.67 -10.91
C GLN A 70 -26.33 27.69 -9.84
N PHE A 71 -25.33 28.27 -9.19
CA PHE A 71 -25.51 29.34 -8.22
C PHE A 71 -25.95 30.60 -8.96
N GLU A 72 -26.79 31.40 -8.29
CA GLU A 72 -27.26 32.71 -8.78
C GLU A 72 -26.08 33.65 -9.08
N ASN A 73 -24.95 33.43 -8.40
CA ASN A 73 -23.68 34.08 -8.67
C ASN A 73 -22.76 33.16 -9.51
N LYS A 74 -22.49 33.55 -10.76
CA LYS A 74 -21.65 32.81 -11.72
C LYS A 74 -20.20 32.60 -11.25
N GLU A 75 -19.74 33.37 -10.26
CA GLU A 75 -18.39 33.25 -9.69
C GLU A 75 -18.27 32.17 -8.59
N LYS A 76 -19.39 31.76 -7.96
CA LYS A 76 -19.40 30.66 -6.99
C LYS A 76 -19.52 29.34 -7.75
N ASP A 77 -18.39 28.83 -8.21
CA ASP A 77 -18.34 27.59 -8.97
C ASP A 77 -18.66 26.37 -8.09
N ASN A 78 -19.13 25.28 -8.72
CA ASN A 78 -19.45 23.99 -8.10
C ASN A 78 -18.21 23.23 -7.58
N PHE A 79 -17.07 23.92 -7.45
CA PHE A 79 -15.76 23.36 -7.17
C PHE A 79 -15.73 22.56 -5.86
N PHE A 80 -16.36 23.07 -4.80
CA PHE A 80 -16.41 22.38 -3.51
C PHE A 80 -17.11 21.02 -3.62
N TYR A 81 -18.21 20.94 -4.37
CA TYR A 81 -18.96 19.69 -4.55
C TYR A 81 -18.19 18.69 -5.42
N ILE A 82 -17.58 19.19 -6.50
CA ILE A 82 -16.67 18.43 -7.36
C ILE A 82 -15.53 17.83 -6.54
N PHE A 83 -14.94 18.62 -5.63
CA PHE A 83 -13.86 18.18 -4.76
C PHE A 83 -14.31 17.10 -3.77
N ILE A 84 -15.47 17.24 -3.12
CA ILE A 84 -15.99 16.20 -2.21
C ILE A 84 -16.27 14.91 -2.98
N CYS A 85 -16.86 14.98 -4.17
CA CYS A 85 -17.10 13.79 -4.99
C CYS A 85 -15.81 13.13 -5.42
N LEU A 86 -14.80 13.92 -5.82
CA LEU A 86 -13.48 13.43 -6.17
C LEU A 86 -12.84 12.70 -5.01
N ALA A 87 -12.83 13.32 -3.82
CA ALA A 87 -12.25 12.73 -2.61
C ALA A 87 -12.95 11.43 -2.21
N LEU A 88 -14.28 11.37 -2.32
CA LEU A 88 -15.08 10.18 -2.04
C LEU A 88 -14.76 9.05 -3.03
N ILE A 89 -14.87 9.31 -4.33
CA ILE A 89 -14.60 8.31 -5.38
C ILE A 89 -13.16 7.80 -5.25
N PHE A 90 -12.20 8.71 -5.12
CA PHE A 90 -10.79 8.38 -4.96
C PHE A 90 -10.55 7.45 -3.76
N SER A 91 -11.08 7.81 -2.59
CA SER A 91 -10.92 7.03 -1.36
C SER A 91 -11.55 5.63 -1.49
N LEU A 92 -12.73 5.53 -2.12
CA LEU A 92 -13.39 4.25 -2.36
C LEU A 92 -12.58 3.35 -3.31
N ILE A 93 -12.03 3.92 -4.38
CA ILE A 93 -11.16 3.15 -5.28
C ILE A 93 -9.93 2.64 -4.52
N ILE A 94 -9.25 3.45 -3.71
CA ILE A 94 -8.09 3.01 -2.92
C ILE A 94 -8.45 1.81 -2.04
N ILE A 95 -9.53 1.92 -1.25
CA ILE A 95 -9.93 0.81 -0.37
C ILE A 95 -10.32 -0.43 -1.16
N SER A 96 -10.93 -0.27 -2.35
CA SER A 96 -11.22 -1.40 -3.24
C SER A 96 -9.96 -2.11 -3.73
N GLN A 97 -8.87 -1.38 -3.94
CA GLN A 97 -7.59 -1.97 -4.35
C GLN A 97 -6.90 -2.71 -3.20
N MET A 98 -7.03 -2.21 -1.96
CA MET A 98 -6.56 -2.95 -0.78
C MET A 98 -7.37 -4.24 -0.57
N PHE A 99 -8.69 -4.18 -0.77
CA PHE A 99 -9.55 -5.36 -0.77
C PHE A 99 -9.10 -6.36 -1.85
N PHE A 100 -8.85 -5.91 -3.08
CA PHE A 100 -8.38 -6.76 -4.18
C PHE A 100 -7.11 -7.52 -3.81
N THR A 101 -6.12 -6.81 -3.24
CA THR A 101 -4.85 -7.42 -2.82
C THR A 101 -5.07 -8.54 -1.79
N LYS A 102 -6.00 -8.37 -0.85
CA LYS A 102 -6.25 -9.41 0.17
C LYS A 102 -7.18 -10.52 -0.31
N TYR A 103 -8.05 -10.26 -1.27
CA TYR A 103 -9.02 -11.25 -1.75
C TYR A 103 -8.44 -12.18 -2.83
N PHE A 104 -7.71 -11.65 -3.80
CA PHE A 104 -7.19 -12.43 -4.93
C PHE A 104 -5.87 -13.14 -4.64
N TYR A 105 -5.04 -12.55 -3.79
CA TYR A 105 -3.78 -13.17 -3.44
C TYR A 105 -4.00 -14.17 -2.31
N LYS A 106 -3.56 -15.40 -2.56
CA LYS A 106 -3.73 -16.54 -1.66
C LYS A 106 -2.66 -16.52 -0.57
N SER A 107 -3.06 -17.04 0.59
CA SER A 107 -2.14 -17.47 1.63
C SER A 107 -1.93 -18.97 1.48
N ILE A 108 -0.67 -19.40 1.44
CA ILE A 108 -0.33 -20.83 1.38
C ILE A 108 0.52 -21.24 2.57
N ARG A 109 0.39 -22.50 2.95
CA ARG A 109 1.26 -23.13 3.95
C ARG A 109 2.23 -24.08 3.26
N VAL A 110 3.50 -23.95 3.58
CA VAL A 110 4.58 -24.79 3.08
C VAL A 110 5.35 -25.40 4.25
N ASN A 111 5.79 -26.64 4.08
CA ASN A 111 6.54 -27.31 5.14
C ASN A 111 7.96 -26.76 5.25
N ASP A 112 8.58 -26.45 4.12
CA ASP A 112 9.91 -25.87 4.06
C ASP A 112 10.09 -24.90 2.88
N VAL A 113 11.16 -24.10 2.95
CA VAL A 113 11.49 -23.08 1.95
C VAL A 113 11.69 -23.66 0.54
N SER A 114 12.06 -24.96 0.40
CA SER A 114 12.27 -25.58 -0.91
C SER A 114 10.98 -25.92 -1.65
N GLU A 115 9.86 -26.03 -0.94
CA GLU A 115 8.53 -26.23 -1.54
C GLU A 115 7.93 -24.94 -2.13
N ILE A 116 8.55 -23.78 -1.87
CA ILE A 116 8.08 -22.50 -2.39
C ILE A 116 8.23 -22.47 -3.90
N LYS A 117 7.11 -22.51 -4.60
CA LYS A 117 7.02 -22.24 -6.03
C LYS A 117 6.74 -20.76 -6.24
N PHE A 118 7.44 -20.15 -7.19
CA PHE A 118 7.19 -18.77 -7.57
C PHE A 118 5.82 -18.70 -8.26
N ASP A 119 4.83 -18.20 -7.54
CA ASP A 119 3.49 -17.91 -8.05
C ASP A 119 3.16 -16.44 -7.74
N ARG A 120 2.63 -15.74 -8.74
CA ARG A 120 2.24 -14.33 -8.60
C ARG A 120 1.01 -14.17 -7.72
N ALA A 121 0.09 -15.12 -7.76
CA ALA A 121 -1.17 -15.08 -7.02
C ALA A 121 -1.01 -15.42 -5.52
N ILE A 122 0.21 -15.47 -5.00
CA ILE A 122 0.49 -15.75 -3.58
C ILE A 122 1.09 -14.49 -2.94
N SER A 123 0.40 -13.99 -1.91
CA SER A 123 0.83 -12.85 -1.10
C SER A 123 1.42 -13.27 0.24
N GLU A 124 0.96 -14.40 0.79
CA GLU A 124 1.26 -14.80 2.15
C GLU A 124 1.77 -16.25 2.20
N TYR A 125 2.79 -16.48 3.01
CA TYR A 125 3.43 -17.78 3.20
C TYR A 125 3.50 -18.10 4.69
N GLU A 126 2.92 -19.23 5.09
CA GLU A 126 3.18 -19.86 6.38
C GLU A 126 4.25 -20.94 6.20
N ILE A 127 5.45 -20.70 6.73
CA ILE A 127 6.63 -21.56 6.57
C ILE A 127 6.95 -22.24 7.89
N ASN A 128 6.80 -23.57 7.95
CA ASN A 128 7.04 -24.32 9.18
C ASN A 128 8.54 -24.44 9.51
N LYS A 129 9.38 -24.77 8.52
CA LYS A 129 10.83 -24.95 8.69
C LYS A 129 11.60 -23.98 7.81
N LEU A 130 12.42 -23.15 8.44
CA LEU A 130 13.29 -22.19 7.75
C LEU A 130 14.59 -21.99 8.52
N TYR A 131 15.60 -21.58 7.77
CA TYR A 131 16.89 -21.13 8.28
C TYR A 131 17.26 -19.82 7.58
N VAL A 132 17.45 -18.76 8.37
CA VAL A 132 17.98 -17.48 7.88
C VAL A 132 19.48 -17.48 8.07
N ASP A 133 20.24 -17.41 6.98
CA ASP A 133 21.70 -17.30 7.08
C ASP A 133 22.12 -15.85 7.33
N GLN A 134 22.27 -15.52 8.61
CA GLN A 134 22.72 -14.20 9.06
C GLN A 134 24.14 -13.85 8.55
N LYS A 135 25.01 -14.83 8.28
CA LYS A 135 26.39 -14.56 7.85
C LYS A 135 26.44 -13.97 6.45
N GLN A 136 25.46 -14.30 5.62
CA GLN A 136 25.26 -13.74 4.29
C GLN A 136 24.28 -12.56 4.28
N GLY A 137 23.85 -12.11 5.46
CA GLY A 137 22.98 -10.97 5.63
C GLY A 137 23.64 -9.67 5.16
N LYS A 138 22.83 -8.79 4.57
CA LYS A 138 23.24 -7.47 4.09
C LYS A 138 22.32 -6.41 4.65
N GLY A 139 22.86 -5.19 4.77
CA GLY A 139 22.14 -4.03 5.26
C GLY A 139 22.36 -2.80 4.39
N ASP A 140 21.32 -1.98 4.21
CA ASP A 140 21.44 -0.62 3.68
C ASP A 140 20.91 0.39 4.69
N PHE A 141 21.62 1.50 4.88
CA PHE A 141 21.20 2.57 5.77
C PHE A 141 20.78 3.79 4.95
N GLN A 142 19.53 4.21 5.15
CA GLN A 142 18.96 5.35 4.44
C GLN A 142 18.41 6.38 5.42
N THR A 143 18.40 7.63 4.98
CA THR A 143 17.82 8.73 5.74
C THR A 143 16.89 9.52 4.86
N LYS A 144 15.73 9.91 5.39
CA LYS A 144 14.72 10.69 4.69
C LYS A 144 14.22 11.82 5.59
N THR A 145 14.01 13.00 5.03
CA THR A 145 13.35 14.10 5.75
C THR A 145 11.84 13.86 5.70
N VAL A 146 11.20 13.86 6.86
CA VAL A 146 9.77 13.59 7.04
C VAL A 146 9.14 14.62 7.98
N GLY A 147 7.81 14.61 8.09
CA GLY A 147 7.05 15.58 8.89
C GLY A 147 6.41 16.68 8.05
N ARG A 148 5.43 17.38 8.62
CA ARG A 148 4.57 18.33 7.88
C ARG A 148 5.37 19.47 7.27
N ASN A 149 6.45 19.87 7.92
CA ASN A 149 7.36 20.94 7.51
C ASN A 149 8.81 20.42 7.38
N GLY A 150 9.01 19.11 7.21
CA GLY A 150 10.35 18.51 7.17
C GLY A 150 11.11 18.61 8.49
N GLU A 151 10.39 18.71 9.61
CA GLU A 151 10.97 18.94 10.93
C GLU A 151 11.64 17.69 11.52
N LYS A 152 11.49 16.53 10.88
CA LYS A 152 12.02 15.25 11.34
C LYS A 152 12.93 14.61 10.30
N MET A 153 13.94 13.90 10.80
CA MET A 153 14.79 13.03 10.01
C MET A 153 14.44 11.58 10.37
N GLN A 154 13.87 10.84 9.43
CA GLN A 154 13.68 9.41 9.54
C GLN A 154 14.98 8.72 9.13
N MET A 155 15.38 7.72 9.91
CA MET A 155 16.52 6.86 9.65
C MET A 155 15.98 5.43 9.51
N GLN A 156 16.41 4.71 8.48
CA GLN A 156 15.94 3.38 8.15
C GLN A 156 17.12 2.46 7.89
N VAL A 157 17.06 1.24 8.42
CA VAL A 157 17.97 0.15 8.08
C VAL A 157 17.14 -0.93 7.38
N PHE A 158 17.48 -1.19 6.12
CA PHE A 158 16.95 -2.30 5.33
C PHE A 158 17.85 -3.49 5.55
N PHE A 159 17.34 -4.56 6.15
CA PHE A 159 18.07 -5.80 6.35
C PHE A 159 17.52 -6.89 5.44
N ILE A 160 18.40 -7.65 4.81
CA ILE A 160 18.05 -8.78 3.96
C ILE A 160 19.01 -9.94 4.17
N ALA A 161 18.50 -11.17 4.20
CA ALA A 161 19.31 -12.37 4.37
C ALA A 161 18.70 -13.55 3.58
N PRO A 162 19.51 -14.46 3.03
CA PRO A 162 18.99 -15.59 2.28
C PRO A 162 18.28 -16.59 3.21
N LEU A 163 17.15 -17.12 2.74
CA LEU A 163 16.38 -18.16 3.41
C LEU A 163 16.72 -19.52 2.80
N PHE A 164 16.86 -20.52 3.67
CA PHE A 164 17.12 -21.90 3.31
C PHE A 164 16.23 -22.85 4.12
N LYS A 165 16.19 -24.12 3.69
CA LYS A 165 15.56 -25.19 4.46
C LYS A 165 16.29 -25.46 5.78
N ASP A 166 17.62 -25.49 5.73
CA ASP A 166 18.51 -25.77 6.86
C ASP A 166 19.89 -25.12 6.66
N SER A 167 20.74 -25.21 7.69
CA SER A 167 22.10 -24.67 7.65
C SER A 167 23.04 -25.42 6.69
N ALA A 168 22.76 -26.69 6.36
CA ALA A 168 23.56 -27.45 5.41
C ALA A 168 23.35 -26.95 3.97
N SER A 169 22.14 -26.46 3.67
CA SER A 169 21.73 -25.91 2.38
C SER A 169 22.28 -24.50 2.10
N ALA A 170 22.86 -23.82 3.10
CA ALA A 170 23.35 -22.44 3.02
C ALA A 170 24.53 -22.22 2.04
N LYS A 171 25.01 -23.30 1.39
CA LYS A 171 26.04 -23.27 0.35
C LYS A 171 25.50 -22.97 -1.05
N ALA A 172 24.19 -23.10 -1.27
CA ALA A 172 23.55 -22.82 -2.56
C ALA A 172 23.11 -21.36 -2.68
N ILE A 173 22.92 -20.87 -3.91
CA ILE A 173 22.31 -19.55 -4.16
C ILE A 173 20.83 -19.63 -3.77
N SER A 174 20.39 -18.82 -2.81
CA SER A 174 18.98 -18.79 -2.43
C SER A 174 18.12 -18.00 -3.41
N LYS A 175 16.96 -18.55 -3.74
CA LYS A 175 15.89 -17.87 -4.50
C LYS A 175 14.88 -17.17 -3.60
N VAL A 176 14.95 -17.39 -2.28
CA VAL A 176 14.01 -16.86 -1.30
C VAL A 176 14.80 -16.08 -0.25
N TRP A 177 14.35 -14.86 0.06
CA TRP A 177 15.09 -13.93 0.90
C TRP A 177 14.19 -13.41 2.02
N TYR A 178 14.72 -13.43 3.24
CA TYR A 178 14.13 -12.77 4.38
C TYR A 178 14.45 -11.28 4.33
N SER A 179 13.47 -10.42 4.62
CA SER A 179 13.63 -8.98 4.67
C SER A 179 12.97 -8.38 5.90
N GLU A 180 13.58 -7.35 6.48
CA GLU A 180 12.97 -6.56 7.56
C GLU A 180 13.51 -5.13 7.53
N ILE A 181 12.65 -4.16 7.81
CA ILE A 181 13.03 -2.75 7.93
C ILE A 181 12.90 -2.35 9.39
N LYS A 182 13.96 -1.74 9.93
CA LYS A 182 13.88 -0.99 11.18
C LYS A 182 13.99 0.48 10.88
N ASP A 183 13.15 1.27 11.52
CA ASP A 183 13.19 2.72 11.39
C ASP A 183 13.10 3.43 12.74
N THR A 184 13.63 4.64 12.77
CA THR A 184 13.49 5.57 13.89
C THR A 184 13.45 7.00 13.37
N THR A 185 13.01 7.92 14.20
CA THR A 185 12.89 9.33 13.82
C THR A 185 13.52 10.23 14.86
N ILE A 186 14.28 11.23 14.41
CA ILE A 186 14.87 12.29 15.25
C ILE A 186 14.46 13.66 14.73
N SER A 187 14.64 14.71 15.53
CA SER A 187 14.42 16.08 15.05
C SER A 187 15.47 16.47 14.01
N TYR A 188 15.04 17.07 12.90
CA TYR A 188 15.93 17.61 11.87
C TYR A 188 16.67 18.86 12.35
N SER A 189 16.17 19.55 13.37
CA SER A 189 16.81 20.75 13.96
C SER A 189 18.05 20.46 14.81
N LEU A 190 18.37 19.18 15.04
CA LEU A 190 19.58 18.80 15.77
C LEU A 190 20.85 19.19 14.98
N SER A 191 21.93 19.48 15.71
CA SER A 191 23.24 19.67 15.09
C SER A 191 23.74 18.39 14.44
N ASP A 192 24.60 18.52 13.42
CA ASP A 192 25.11 17.37 12.66
C ASP A 192 25.87 16.37 13.54
N LYS A 193 26.58 16.87 14.57
CA LYS A 193 27.23 16.01 15.58
C LYS A 193 26.22 15.12 16.31
N LYS A 194 25.06 15.67 16.69
CA LYS A 194 24.00 14.92 17.38
C LYS A 194 23.29 13.95 16.42
N LYS A 195 23.05 14.35 15.17
CA LYS A 195 22.49 13.48 14.12
C LYS A 195 23.39 12.28 13.86
N ASN A 196 24.69 12.50 13.69
CA ASN A 196 25.68 11.44 13.47
C ASN A 196 25.78 10.48 14.66
N ALA A 197 25.74 11.00 15.89
CA ALA A 197 25.73 10.17 17.10
C ALA A 197 24.45 9.31 17.19
N ALA A 198 23.29 9.89 16.87
CA ALA A 198 22.02 9.17 16.85
C ALA A 198 21.99 8.09 15.76
N ALA A 199 22.51 8.38 14.56
CA ALA A 199 22.61 7.40 13.47
C ALA A 199 23.50 6.22 13.87
N LYS A 200 24.69 6.46 14.41
CA LYS A 200 25.59 5.38 14.90
C LYS A 200 24.93 4.52 15.96
N LYS A 201 24.26 5.14 16.94
CA LYS A 201 23.54 4.43 18.00
C LYS A 201 22.40 3.57 17.43
N PHE A 202 21.64 4.12 16.48
CA PHE A 202 20.53 3.41 15.84
C PHE A 202 21.02 2.21 15.00
N ILE A 203 22.09 2.40 14.23
CA ILE A 203 22.70 1.32 13.44
C ILE A 203 23.19 0.21 14.37
N GLN A 204 23.95 0.55 15.43
CA GLN A 204 24.44 -0.45 16.38
C GLN A 204 23.30 -1.22 17.05
N HIS A 205 22.28 -0.51 17.54
CA HIS A 205 21.11 -1.14 18.14
C HIS A 205 20.38 -2.08 17.16
N THR A 206 20.34 -1.72 15.88
CA THR A 206 19.71 -2.54 14.84
C THR A 206 20.54 -3.79 14.52
N ILE A 207 21.87 -3.68 14.48
CA ILE A 207 22.78 -4.83 14.33
C ILE A 207 22.59 -5.79 15.51
N ASP A 208 22.68 -5.28 16.74
CA ASP A 208 22.49 -6.08 17.96
C ASP A 208 21.13 -6.80 17.98
N TYR A 209 20.08 -6.15 17.46
CA TYR A 209 18.75 -6.73 17.32
C TYR A 209 18.77 -7.94 16.38
N PHE A 210 19.34 -7.79 15.17
CA PHE A 210 19.36 -8.87 14.19
C PHE A 210 20.28 -10.03 14.59
N GLU A 211 21.41 -9.76 15.24
CA GLU A 211 22.30 -10.80 15.77
C GLU A 211 21.63 -11.65 16.85
N LYS A 212 20.81 -11.03 17.71
CA LYS A 212 20.11 -11.71 18.82
C LYS A 212 18.75 -12.27 18.43
N LYS A 213 18.21 -11.91 17.26
CA LYS A 213 16.86 -12.32 16.84
C LYS A 213 16.81 -13.82 16.60
N ASN A 214 15.83 -14.49 17.23
CA ASN A 214 15.53 -15.88 16.94
C ASN A 214 14.57 -15.99 15.76
N PHE A 215 15.12 -16.12 14.56
CA PHE A 215 14.37 -16.24 13.31
C PHE A 215 13.51 -17.50 13.21
N SER A 216 13.79 -18.54 14.00
CA SER A 216 13.04 -19.81 13.98
C SER A 216 11.62 -19.69 14.51
N LYS A 217 11.28 -18.56 15.16
CA LYS A 217 9.92 -18.27 15.68
C LYS A 217 9.01 -17.58 14.66
N GLU A 218 9.59 -17.11 13.55
CA GLU A 218 8.84 -16.42 12.51
C GLU A 218 8.28 -17.49 11.56
N HIS A 219 6.96 -17.60 11.48
CA HIS A 219 6.31 -18.57 10.60
C HIS A 219 5.43 -17.93 9.53
N HIS A 220 5.05 -16.67 9.69
CA HIS A 220 4.15 -15.97 8.78
C HIS A 220 4.89 -14.87 8.03
N PHE A 221 4.80 -14.91 6.71
CA PHE A 221 5.50 -13.99 5.83
C PHE A 221 4.58 -13.41 4.76
N GLU A 222 4.76 -12.14 4.44
CA GLU A 222 4.17 -11.47 3.29
C GLU A 222 5.23 -11.29 2.19
N LYS A 223 4.83 -11.53 0.95
CA LYS A 223 5.62 -11.22 -0.24
C LYS A 223 5.77 -9.72 -0.39
N VAL A 224 7.00 -9.27 -0.62
CA VAL A 224 7.27 -7.87 -0.97
C VAL A 224 6.95 -7.66 -2.46
N PHE A 225 5.86 -6.97 -2.74
CA PHE A 225 5.44 -6.59 -4.09
C PHE A 225 6.33 -5.50 -4.71
N GLN A 226 6.24 -5.34 -6.03
CA GLN A 226 6.99 -4.33 -6.77
C GLN A 226 6.74 -2.94 -6.18
N SER A 227 7.77 -2.34 -5.61
CA SER A 227 7.72 -1.09 -4.84
C SER A 227 9.13 -0.52 -4.69
N ASP A 228 9.24 0.71 -4.21
CA ASP A 228 10.55 1.33 -3.93
C ASP A 228 11.29 0.59 -2.78
N GLU A 229 10.53 -0.03 -1.86
CA GLU A 229 11.07 -0.96 -0.85
C GLU A 229 11.71 -2.19 -1.52
N LYS A 230 10.99 -2.83 -2.46
CA LYS A 230 11.54 -3.96 -3.21
C LYS A 230 12.78 -3.59 -4.01
N GLU A 231 12.79 -2.44 -4.66
CA GLU A 231 13.96 -1.95 -5.42
C GLU A 231 15.19 -1.76 -4.52
N THR A 232 15.00 -1.36 -3.27
CA THR A 232 16.09 -1.24 -2.29
C THR A 232 16.65 -2.61 -1.95
N PHE A 233 15.80 -3.60 -1.70
CA PHE A 233 16.23 -4.97 -1.44
C PHE A 233 16.89 -5.64 -2.66
N ASP A 234 16.36 -5.43 -3.86
CA ASP A 234 16.94 -5.97 -5.10
C ASP A 234 18.37 -5.46 -5.32
N LYS A 235 18.67 -4.20 -4.95
CA LYS A 235 20.04 -3.66 -4.98
C LYS A 235 20.97 -4.39 -4.01
N LEU A 236 20.49 -4.76 -2.82
CA LEU A 236 21.27 -5.50 -1.83
C LEU A 236 21.57 -6.94 -2.27
N ILE A 237 20.66 -7.59 -3.00
CA ILE A 237 20.87 -8.94 -3.55
C ILE A 237 21.96 -8.95 -4.65
N MET A 238 22.35 -7.79 -5.19
CA MET A 238 23.42 -7.61 -6.20
C MET A 238 23.22 -8.44 -7.49
N ASN A 239 22.20 -8.11 -8.29
CA ASN A 239 21.95 -8.63 -9.65
C ASN A 239 21.85 -10.16 -9.83
N HIS A 240 21.93 -10.97 -8.77
CA HIS A 240 21.96 -12.42 -8.93
C HIS A 240 20.65 -13.06 -9.34
N ASP A 241 19.49 -12.42 -9.11
CA ASP A 241 18.24 -12.83 -9.74
C ASP A 241 17.14 -11.78 -9.50
N LYS A 242 16.66 -11.08 -10.54
CA LYS A 242 15.48 -10.21 -10.40
C LYS A 242 14.21 -10.99 -10.06
N SER A 243 14.24 -12.32 -10.20
CA SER A 243 13.15 -13.22 -9.84
C SER A 243 13.18 -13.70 -8.38
N ALA A 244 14.14 -13.23 -7.57
CA ALA A 244 14.21 -13.57 -6.17
C ALA A 244 12.92 -13.21 -5.43
N LEU A 245 12.37 -14.16 -4.68
CA LEU A 245 11.21 -13.96 -3.83
C LEU A 245 11.66 -13.33 -2.51
N ILE A 246 11.22 -12.11 -2.24
CA ILE A 246 11.52 -11.41 -0.99
C ILE A 246 10.31 -11.52 -0.08
N LEU A 247 10.55 -12.00 1.14
CA LEU A 247 9.56 -12.27 2.16
C LEU A 247 9.82 -11.39 3.39
N LYS A 248 8.76 -10.80 3.93
CA LYS A 248 8.79 -9.95 5.11
C LYS A 248 7.98 -10.63 6.23
N PRO A 249 8.50 -10.74 7.46
CA PRO A 249 7.74 -11.33 8.55
C PRO A 249 6.53 -10.45 8.88
N VAL A 250 5.40 -11.10 9.14
CA VAL A 250 4.17 -10.43 9.54
C VAL A 250 4.06 -10.49 11.06
N SER A 251 4.01 -9.33 11.72
CA SER A 251 3.56 -9.30 13.11
C SER A 251 2.04 -9.47 13.13
N ASN A 252 1.54 -10.44 13.89
CA ASN A 252 0.13 -10.79 14.06
C ASN A 252 -0.78 -9.55 14.12
N GLU A 253 -1.50 -9.29 13.01
CA GLU A 253 -2.71 -8.48 12.81
C GLU A 253 -2.78 -7.96 11.36
N THR A 254 -2.71 -8.85 10.37
CA THR A 254 -3.04 -8.47 8.99
C THR A 254 -4.54 -8.27 8.86
N LYS A 255 -4.93 -7.08 8.39
CA LYS A 255 -6.33 -6.79 8.06
C LYS A 255 -6.75 -7.68 6.90
N ASN A 256 -7.78 -8.48 7.11
CA ASN A 256 -8.34 -9.36 6.09
C ASN A 256 -9.17 -8.57 5.06
N ALA A 257 -9.61 -9.24 4.00
CA ALA A 257 -10.43 -8.64 2.96
C ALA A 257 -11.74 -8.05 3.53
N ASP A 258 -12.40 -8.73 4.47
CA ASP A 258 -13.67 -8.29 5.07
C ASP A 258 -13.54 -6.93 5.78
N TYR A 259 -12.41 -6.69 6.45
CA TYR A 259 -12.13 -5.38 7.05
C TYR A 259 -12.16 -4.26 6.01
N PHE A 260 -11.53 -4.46 4.85
CA PHE A 260 -11.52 -3.46 3.78
C PHE A 260 -12.88 -3.29 3.13
N LEU A 261 -13.66 -4.37 3.01
CA LEU A 261 -15.04 -4.29 2.53
C LEU A 261 -15.92 -3.47 3.49
N TYR A 262 -15.81 -3.73 4.80
CA TYR A 262 -16.49 -2.94 5.83
C TYR A 262 -16.08 -1.45 5.76
N LEU A 263 -14.77 -1.18 5.63
CA LEU A 263 -14.25 0.18 5.51
C LEU A 263 -14.78 0.89 4.26
N TYR A 264 -14.90 0.18 3.12
CA TYR A 264 -15.47 0.71 1.89
C TYR A 264 -16.91 1.18 2.11
N PHE A 265 -17.77 0.34 2.68
CA PHE A 265 -19.16 0.70 2.94
C PHE A 265 -19.29 1.81 3.98
N LYS A 266 -18.42 1.84 4.99
CA LYS A 266 -18.37 2.91 5.99
C LYS A 266 -18.03 4.26 5.36
N ILE A 267 -17.00 4.32 4.51
CA ILE A 267 -16.61 5.55 3.80
C ILE A 267 -17.72 5.98 2.84
N LEU A 268 -18.33 5.04 2.12
CA LEU A 268 -19.46 5.32 1.24
C LEU A 268 -20.61 5.97 2.03
N ALA A 269 -21.04 5.36 3.12
CA ALA A 269 -22.15 5.87 3.93
C ALA A 269 -21.86 7.29 4.46
N VAL A 270 -20.68 7.51 5.05
CA VAL A 270 -20.29 8.83 5.59
C VAL A 270 -20.19 9.87 4.47
N GLY A 271 -19.58 9.52 3.33
CA GLY A 271 -19.45 10.41 2.19
C GLY A 271 -20.80 10.81 1.60
N LEU A 272 -21.74 9.87 1.48
CA LEU A 272 -23.10 10.14 1.02
C LEU A 272 -23.84 11.06 1.99
N ILE A 273 -23.70 10.88 3.30
CA ILE A 273 -24.31 11.76 4.32
C ILE A 273 -23.78 13.19 4.18
N ILE A 274 -22.45 13.37 4.07
CA ILE A 274 -21.83 14.69 3.88
C ILE A 274 -22.36 15.36 2.62
N ILE A 275 -22.44 14.63 1.51
CA ILE A 275 -22.95 15.11 0.24
C ILE A 275 -24.42 15.52 0.36
N LEU A 276 -25.29 14.67 0.91
CA LEU A 276 -26.71 14.98 1.09
C LEU A 276 -26.91 16.20 1.99
N PHE A 277 -26.15 16.31 3.08
CA PHE A 277 -26.20 17.46 3.98
C PHE A 277 -25.75 18.74 3.26
N SER A 278 -24.66 18.69 2.49
CA SER A 278 -24.17 19.85 1.73
C SER A 278 -25.20 20.38 0.71
N LEU A 279 -26.02 19.51 0.13
CA LEU A 279 -27.06 19.90 -0.82
C LEU A 279 -28.21 20.71 -0.19
N ILE A 280 -28.36 20.69 1.14
CA ILE A 280 -29.39 21.46 1.86
C ILE A 280 -29.07 22.96 1.85
N PHE A 281 -27.79 23.32 1.97
CA PHE A 281 -27.32 24.71 2.10
C PHE A 281 -27.17 25.43 0.76
N ILE A 282 -27.45 24.75 -0.35
CA ILE A 282 -27.41 25.33 -1.68
C ILE A 282 -28.79 25.94 -1.97
N PRO A 283 -28.90 27.26 -2.27
CA PRO A 283 -30.15 27.89 -2.68
C PRO A 283 -30.72 27.24 -3.96
#